data_AF-A0AAV6AGF9-F1
#
_entry.id   AF-A0AAV6AGF9-F1
#
_cell.length_a   1.000
_cell.length_b   1.000
_cell.length_c   1.000
_cell.angle_alpha   90.00
_cell.angle_beta   90.00
_cell.angle_gamma   90.00
#
_symmetry.space_group_name_H-M   'P 1'
#
loop_
_entity.id
_entity.type
_entity.pdbx_description
1 polymer ?
#
loop_
_entity_poly.entity_id
_entity_poly.type
_entity_poly.pdbx_seq_one_letter_code
_entity_poly.pdbx_strand_id
1 'polypeptide(L)'
;MTAVEVANVDVAPATATLAVGERFQFNARVEDATGRELHRDILWNSTASQIATVTSTGEVLALGPGTATISATSGGVRGEATVQVSGEAVARVEVQPLATSVQPGDSVRFQATAFAT
;
A
#
# COMPACT_ATOMS: atom_id res chain seq x y z
N MET A 1 29.15 -25.69 2.75
CA MET A 1 28.28 -25.07 1.72
C MET A 1 28.18 -23.60 2.08
N THR A 2 28.72 -22.70 1.27
CA THR A 2 28.53 -21.26 1.48
C THR A 2 27.09 -20.90 1.14
N ALA A 3 26.38 -20.23 2.06
CA ALA A 3 25.05 -19.72 1.78
C ALA A 3 25.17 -18.60 0.74
N VAL A 4 24.32 -18.61 -0.29
CA VAL A 4 24.27 -17.52 -1.26
C VAL A 4 23.56 -16.33 -0.59
N GLU A 5 24.32 -15.26 -0.39
CA GLU A 5 23.86 -14.01 0.21
C GLU A 5 23.15 -13.11 -0.82
N VAL A 6 22.22 -12.30 -0.34
CA VAL A 6 21.55 -11.28 -1.15
C VAL A 6 22.49 -10.09 -1.27
N ALA A 7 22.72 -9.63 -2.49
CA ALA A 7 23.52 -8.43 -2.75
C ALA A 7 22.67 -7.26 -3.24
N ASN A 8 21.58 -7.53 -3.98
CA ASN A 8 20.73 -6.50 -4.56
C ASN A 8 19.24 -6.87 -4.45
N VAL A 9 18.40 -5.85 -4.26
CA VAL A 9 16.94 -5.96 -4.33
C VAL A 9 16.44 -4.81 -5.20
N ASP A 10 16.00 -5.13 -6.41
CA ASP A 10 15.44 -4.18 -7.36
C ASP A 10 13.90 -4.20 -7.26
N VAL A 11 13.27 -3.03 -7.24
CA VAL A 11 11.80 -2.90 -7.22
C VAL A 11 11.36 -2.16 -8.47
N ALA A 12 10.53 -2.82 -9.27
CA ALA A 12 10.07 -2.30 -10.55
C ALA A 12 8.53 -2.20 -10.60
N PRO A 13 7.99 -1.09 -11.15
CA PRO A 13 8.69 0.15 -11.49
C PRO A 13 9.22 0.89 -10.26
N ALA A 14 10.19 1.79 -10.43
CA ALA A 14 10.70 2.63 -9.33
C ALA A 14 9.68 3.69 -8.87
N THR A 15 8.73 4.04 -9.74
CA THR A 15 7.64 4.98 -9.42
C THR A 15 6.31 4.50 -10.00
N ALA A 16 5.21 4.77 -9.30
CA ALA A 16 3.85 4.59 -9.79
C ALA A 16 2.97 5.78 -9.37
N THR A 17 2.05 6.16 -10.25
CA THR A 17 1.03 7.18 -9.95
C THR A 17 -0.34 6.51 -10.00
N LEU A 18 -1.10 6.62 -8.92
CA LEU A 18 -2.37 5.90 -8.73
C LEU A 18 -3.47 6.85 -8.30
N ALA A 19 -4.70 6.58 -8.71
CA ALA A 19 -5.86 7.25 -8.14
C ALA A 19 -6.24 6.64 -6.77
N VAL A 20 -6.93 7.40 -5.91
CA VAL A 20 -7.49 6.85 -4.66
C VAL A 20 -8.41 5.67 -4.97
N GLY A 21 -8.20 4.53 -4.29
CA GLY A 21 -8.91 3.28 -4.49
C GLY A 21 -8.30 2.36 -5.55
N GLU A 22 -7.32 2.83 -6.33
CA GLU A 22 -6.65 2.05 -7.34
C GLU A 22 -5.63 1.08 -6.73
N ARG A 23 -5.38 -0.03 -7.43
CA ARG A 23 -4.42 -1.05 -7.03
C ARG A 23 -3.32 -1.20 -8.06
N PHE A 24 -2.12 -1.49 -7.59
CA PHE A 24 -0.96 -1.67 -8.45
C PHE A 24 -0.02 -2.73 -7.90
N GLN A 25 0.50 -3.59 -8.77
CA GLN A 25 1.41 -4.66 -8.38
C GLN A 25 2.85 -4.23 -8.66
N PHE A 26 3.67 -4.10 -7.61
CA PHE A 26 5.12 -4.01 -7.77
C PHE A 26 5.73 -5.39 -7.90
N ASN A 27 6.80 -5.49 -8.68
CA ASN A 27 7.62 -6.69 -8.73
C ASN A 27 8.98 -6.38 -8.11
N ALA A 28 9.48 -7.29 -7.28
CA ALA A 28 10.83 -7.17 -6.72
C ALA A 28 11.69 -8.34 -7.18
N ARG A 29 12.91 -8.04 -7.62
CA ARG A 29 13.92 -9.02 -8.02
C ARG A 29 15.07 -8.99 -7.02
N VAL A 30 15.39 -10.16 -6.47
CA VAL A 30 16.48 -10.34 -5.51
C VAL A 30 17.65 -11.00 -6.25
N GLU A 31 18.85 -10.46 -6.14
CA GLU A 31 20.03 -10.96 -6.84
C GLU A 31 21.22 -11.16 -5.89
N ASP A 32 22.06 -12.15 -6.19
CA ASP A 32 23.35 -12.31 -5.53
C ASP A 32 24.43 -11.40 -6.12
N ALA A 33 25.63 -11.43 -5.54
CA ALA A 33 26.76 -10.61 -5.98
C ALA A 33 27.23 -10.90 -7.42
N THR A 34 26.77 -12.00 -8.03
CA THR A 34 27.04 -12.36 -9.43
C THR A 34 25.94 -11.94 -10.39
N GLY A 35 24.86 -11.32 -9.90
CA GLY A 35 23.70 -10.92 -10.69
C GLY A 35 22.72 -12.08 -10.96
N ARG A 36 22.85 -13.20 -10.24
CA ARG A 36 21.91 -14.31 -10.37
C ARG A 36 20.67 -14.04 -9.52
N GLU A 37 19.50 -14.20 -10.12
CA GLU A 37 18.23 -14.11 -9.41
C GLU A 37 18.11 -15.19 -8.33
N LEU A 38 17.70 -14.76 -7.13
CA LEU A 38 17.45 -15.59 -5.96
C LEU A 38 15.95 -15.60 -5.66
N HIS A 39 15.38 -16.78 -5.46
CA HIS A 39 14.01 -16.92 -4.95
C HIS A 39 14.07 -16.92 -3.41
N ARG A 40 13.84 -15.75 -2.82
CA ARG A 40 13.82 -15.53 -1.36
C ARG A 40 12.53 -14.82 -0.97
N ASP A 41 12.17 -14.95 0.31
CA ASP A 41 11.07 -14.17 0.86
C ASP A 41 11.42 -12.68 0.85
N ILE A 42 10.43 -11.87 0.50
CA ILE A 42 10.53 -10.42 0.42
C ILE A 42 9.57 -9.82 1.43
N LEU A 43 10.11 -9.01 2.33
CA LEU A 43 9.32 -8.24 3.28
C LEU A 43 8.98 -6.89 2.67
N TRP A 44 7.68 -6.70 2.39
CA TRP A 44 7.15 -5.45 1.89
C TRP A 44 6.67 -4.55 3.03
N ASN A 45 6.97 -3.26 2.93
CA ASN A 45 6.52 -2.25 3.89
C ASN A 45 6.25 -0.91 3.19
N SER A 46 5.25 -0.18 3.67
CA SER A 46 4.94 1.19 3.23
C SER A 46 5.31 2.19 4.33
N THR A 47 5.92 3.32 3.96
CA THR A 47 6.21 4.42 4.91
C THR A 47 4.95 5.18 5.33
N ALA A 48 3.88 5.11 4.55
CA ALA A 48 2.64 5.84 4.80
C ALA A 48 1.42 4.96 4.49
N SER A 49 1.10 4.05 5.41
CA SER A 49 -0.04 3.11 5.27
C SER A 49 -1.40 3.80 5.19
N GLN A 50 -1.53 5.06 5.61
CA GLN A 50 -2.76 5.85 5.42
C GLN A 50 -2.92 6.40 3.98
N ILE A 51 -1.82 6.48 3.23
CA ILE A 51 -1.78 6.96 1.83
C ILE A 51 -1.81 5.75 0.88
N ALA A 52 -0.93 4.77 1.12
CA ALA A 52 -0.88 3.53 0.35
C ALA A 52 -0.48 2.36 1.25
N THR A 53 -1.26 1.27 1.18
CA THR A 53 -0.92 0.00 1.85
C THR A 53 -0.26 -0.94 0.85
N VAL A 54 0.60 -1.84 1.33
CA VAL A 54 1.22 -2.89 0.51
C VAL A 54 1.01 -4.24 1.17
N THR A 55 0.70 -5.24 0.38
CA THR A 55 0.57 -6.64 0.81
C THR A 55 1.92 -7.35 0.81
N SER A 56 1.98 -8.54 1.41
CA SER A 56 3.16 -9.41 1.39
C SER A 56 3.60 -9.85 -0.01
N THR A 57 2.74 -9.74 -1.01
CA THR A 57 3.06 -10.08 -2.40
C THR A 57 3.48 -8.86 -3.22
N GLY A 58 3.49 -7.66 -2.65
CA GLY A 58 3.83 -6.43 -3.37
C GLY A 58 2.65 -5.74 -4.07
N GLU A 59 1.40 -6.18 -3.82
CA GLU A 59 0.20 -5.44 -4.27
C GLU A 59 0.00 -4.21 -3.38
N VAL A 60 -0.07 -3.04 -3.99
CA VAL A 60 -0.32 -1.76 -3.35
C VAL A 60 -1.76 -1.33 -3.58
N LEU A 61 -2.42 -0.82 -2.53
CA LEU A 61 -3.72 -0.17 -2.58
C LEU A 61 -3.59 1.29 -2.14
N ALA A 62 -3.97 2.20 -3.03
CA ALA A 62 -4.03 3.63 -2.75
C ALA A 62 -5.27 3.96 -1.90
N LEU A 63 -5.06 4.57 -0.74
CA LEU A 63 -6.12 4.89 0.24
C LEU A 63 -6.42 6.38 0.34
N GLY A 64 -5.43 7.24 0.13
CA GLY A 64 -5.59 8.69 0.24
C GLY A 64 -4.50 9.43 -0.53
N PRO A 65 -4.74 10.71 -0.89
CA PRO A 65 -3.79 11.47 -1.68
C PRO A 65 -2.50 11.75 -0.92
N GLY A 66 -1.41 11.82 -1.66
CA GLY A 66 -0.07 12.09 -1.13
C GLY A 66 0.99 11.16 -1.72
N THR A 67 2.13 11.06 -1.04
CA THR A 67 3.26 10.23 -1.48
C THR A 67 3.57 9.18 -0.43
N ALA A 68 3.71 7.93 -0.84
CA ALA A 68 4.15 6.82 -0.01
C ALA A 68 5.39 6.16 -0.64
N THR A 69 6.31 5.69 0.19
CA THR A 69 7.46 4.90 -0.26
C THR A 69 7.21 3.45 0.11
N ILE A 70 7.27 2.58 -0.90
CA ILE A 70 7.17 1.14 -0.76
C ILE A 70 8.59 0.58 -0.72
N SER A 71 8.87 -0.26 0.27
CA SER A 71 10.17 -0.87 0.51
C SER A 71 10.04 -2.39 0.45
N ALA A 72 10.95 -3.03 -0.27
CA ALA A 72 11.10 -4.48 -0.36
C ALA A 72 12.44 -4.86 0.29
N THR A 73 12.42 -5.71 1.31
CA THR A 73 13.63 -6.13 2.03
C THR A 73 13.81 -7.65 1.94
N SER A 74 15.00 -8.10 1.55
CA SER A 74 15.38 -9.52 1.58
C SER A 74 16.83 -9.68 2.00
N GLY A 75 17.12 -10.61 2.91
CA GLY A 75 18.48 -10.87 3.39
C GLY A 75 19.21 -9.67 4.02
N GLY A 76 18.46 -8.65 4.47
CA GLY A 76 19.00 -7.39 5.01
C GLY A 76 19.25 -6.30 3.96
N VAL A 77 19.09 -6.60 2.67
CA VAL A 77 19.17 -5.63 1.57
C VAL A 77 17.78 -5.08 1.25
N ARG A 78 17.70 -3.78 0.95
CA ARG A 78 16.44 -3.06 0.72
C ARG A 78 16.42 -2.40 -0.66
N GLY A 79 15.33 -2.62 -1.39
CA GLY A 79 14.94 -1.87 -2.59
C GLY A 79 13.72 -1.00 -2.30
N GLU A 80 13.54 0.07 -3.07
CA GLU A 80 12.46 1.04 -2.85
C GLU A 80 11.76 1.46 -4.14
N ALA A 81 10.47 1.77 -4.01
CA ALA A 81 9.67 2.40 -5.05
C ALA A 81 8.81 3.51 -4.43
N THR A 82 8.52 4.55 -5.23
CA THR A 82 7.67 5.67 -4.80
C THR A 82 6.29 5.57 -5.42
N VAL A 83 5.26 5.69 -4.59
CA VAL A 83 3.86 5.75 -5.01
C VAL A 83 3.34 7.16 -4.78
N GLN A 84 2.88 7.80 -5.85
CA GLN A 84 2.13 9.05 -5.77
C GLN A 84 0.65 8.75 -5.95
N VAL A 85 -0.15 9.08 -4.96
CA VAL A 85 -1.60 8.96 -5.04
C VAL A 85 -2.18 10.32 -5.41
N SER A 86 -2.76 10.40 -6.62
CA SER A 86 -3.52 11.55 -7.08
C SER A 86 -4.99 11.38 -6.73
N GLY A 87 -5.61 12.47 -6.27
CA GLY A 87 -7.02 12.47 -5.90
C GLY A 87 -7.32 13.66 -4.99
N GLU A 88 -8.57 14.10 -4.99
CA GLU A 88 -9.04 15.06 -4.00
C GLU A 88 -9.10 14.36 -2.64
N ALA A 89 -8.57 14.99 -1.59
CA ALA A 89 -8.68 14.44 -0.26
C ALA A 89 -10.16 14.38 0.08
N VAL A 90 -10.66 13.21 0.49
CA VAL A 90 -11.99 13.11 1.06
C VAL A 90 -11.95 13.85 2.41
N ALA A 91 -12.35 15.13 2.41
CA ALA A 91 -12.34 16.03 3.55
C ALA A 91 -13.10 15.49 4.78
N ARG A 92 -14.19 14.76 4.54
CA ARG A 92 -15.15 14.40 5.60
C ARG A 92 -16.09 13.29 5.14
N VAL A 93 -16.34 12.31 6.00
CA VAL A 93 -17.47 11.38 5.84
C VAL A 93 -18.52 11.74 6.88
N GLU A 94 -19.71 12.17 6.48
CA GLU A 94 -20.85 12.33 7.40
C GLU A 94 -21.73 11.09 7.34
N VAL A 95 -22.01 10.52 8.51
CA VAL A 95 -22.96 9.41 8.64
C VAL A 95 -24.29 9.98 9.14
N GLN A 96 -25.36 9.77 8.39
CA GLN A 96 -26.72 10.12 8.79
C GLN A 96 -27.62 8.89 8.83
N PRO A 97 -28.59 8.82 9.76
CA PRO A 97 -28.88 9.81 10.79
C PRO A 97 -28.01 9.61 12.06
N LEU A 98 -27.75 10.71 12.76
CA LEU A 98 -27.20 10.73 14.12
C LEU A 98 -28.32 10.32 15.11
N ALA A 99 -28.79 9.07 15.04
CA ALA A 99 -29.95 8.64 15.81
C ALA A 99 -29.63 8.62 17.31
N THR A 100 -30.33 9.44 18.10
CA THR A 100 -30.15 9.58 19.56
C THR A 100 -31.10 8.72 20.39
N SER A 101 -32.04 8.01 19.76
CA SER A 101 -32.91 7.03 20.42
C SER A 101 -33.49 6.06 19.39
N VAL A 102 -33.28 4.76 19.59
CA VAL A 102 -33.85 3.68 18.77
C VAL A 102 -34.61 2.74 19.70
N GLN A 103 -35.88 2.45 19.41
CA GLN A 103 -36.70 1.54 20.23
C GLN A 103 -36.44 0.06 19.84
N PRO A 104 -36.63 -0.91 20.76
CA PRO A 104 -36.49 -2.33 20.43
C PRO A 104 -37.47 -2.72 19.31
N GLY A 105 -36.95 -3.15 18.17
CA GLY A 105 -37.73 -3.52 16.97
C GLY A 105 -37.55 -2.57 15.78
N ASP A 106 -36.93 -1.40 15.98
CA ASP A 106 -36.64 -0.48 14.88
C ASP A 106 -35.37 -0.87 14.10
N SER A 107 -35.43 -0.75 12.77
CA SER A 107 -34.29 -0.94 11.89
C SER A 107 -33.86 0.41 11.33
N VAL A 108 -32.76 0.98 11.83
CA VAL A 108 -32.20 2.23 11.32
C VAL A 108 -31.23 1.94 10.19
N ARG A 109 -31.40 2.62 9.05
CA ARG A 109 -30.49 2.54 7.90
C ARG A 109 -29.53 3.72 7.95
N PHE A 110 -28.25 3.45 8.19
CA PHE A 110 -27.19 4.45 8.14
C PHE A 110 -26.76 4.69 6.68
N GLN A 111 -26.65 5.95 6.29
CA GLN A 111 -26.05 6.39 5.04
C GLN A 111 -24.76 7.14 5.37
N ALA A 112 -23.65 6.75 4.76
CA ALA A 112 -22.38 7.45 4.88
C ALA A 112 -22.12 8.22 3.58
N THR A 113 -22.06 9.56 3.66
CA THR A 113 -21.74 10.43 2.53
C THR A 113 -20.32 10.95 2.70
N ALA A 114 -19.45 10.63 1.74
CA ALA A 114 -18.08 11.10 1.67
C ALA A 114 -18.02 12.42 0.87
N PHE A 115 -17.44 13.47 1.46
CA PHE A 115 -17.19 14.78 0.88
C PHE A 115 -15.71 14.91 0.54
N ALA A 116 -15.37 15.31 -0.69
CA ALA A 116 -14.01 15.66 -1.12
C ALA A 116 -13.76 17.16 -1.06
N THR A 117 -12.49 17.56 -0.84
CA THR A 117 -12.03 18.96 -0.78
C THR A 117 -11.91 19.61 -2.14
#